data_AF-A0A444YD96-F1
#
_entry.id   AF-A0A444YD96-F1
#
_cell.length_a   1.000
_cell.length_b   1.000
_cell.length_c   1.000
_cell.angle_alpha   90.00
_cell.angle_beta   90.00
_cell.angle_gamma   90.00
#
_symmetry.space_group_name_H-M   'P 1'
#
loop_
_entity.id
_entity.type
_entity.pdbx_description
1 polymer ?
#
loop_
_entity_poly.entity_id
_entity_poly.type
_entity_poly.pdbx_seq_one_letter_code
_entity_poly.pdbx_strand_id
1 'polypeptide(L)'
;MAPRGRPRKKMVGSSRMDAALDAMTQFGFEGKLVQETVNELLDVYEGAWPFIEDGSYNLLIETILAKQEDKYLNTNIVLISFTN
;
A
#
# COMPACT_ATOMS: atom_id res chain seq x y z
N MET A 1 16.35 -43.01 14.15
CA MET A 1 15.32 -41.98 14.41
C MET A 1 15.81 -40.66 13.85
N ALA A 2 15.07 -40.03 12.94
CA ALA A 2 15.38 -38.69 12.47
C ALA A 2 14.13 -37.80 12.56
N PRO A 3 14.04 -36.89 13.54
CA PRO A 3 13.00 -35.88 13.53
C PRO A 3 13.62 -34.55 13.08
N ARG A 4 13.62 -34.25 11.79
CA ARG A 4 13.99 -32.89 11.31
C ARG A 4 13.08 -32.37 10.19
N GLY A 5 11.79 -32.71 10.26
CA GLY A 5 10.76 -31.87 9.65
C GLY A 5 10.27 -30.90 10.72
N ARG A 6 10.95 -29.77 10.93
CA ARG A 6 10.33 -28.65 11.67
C ARG A 6 9.08 -28.32 10.85
N PRO A 7 7.84 -28.43 11.39
CA PRO A 7 6.68 -28.00 10.65
C PRO A 7 6.95 -26.56 10.27
N ARG A 8 7.05 -26.26 8.97
CA ARG A 8 7.02 -24.89 8.48
C ARG A 8 5.77 -24.33 9.12
N LYS A 9 5.95 -23.45 10.11
CA LYS A 9 4.88 -22.67 10.70
C LYS A 9 4.26 -21.98 9.49
N LYS A 10 3.17 -22.56 8.94
CA LYS A 10 2.26 -21.83 8.10
C LYS A 10 1.82 -20.72 9.02
N MET A 11 2.45 -19.56 8.88
CA MET A 11 2.05 -18.34 9.57
C MET A 11 0.62 -18.09 9.08
N VAL A 12 -0.31 -18.61 9.86
CA VAL A 12 -1.45 -17.89 10.44
C VAL A 12 -1.73 -16.58 9.70
N GLY A 13 -2.84 -16.51 8.97
CA GLY A 13 -3.56 -15.28 8.60
C GLY A 13 -2.73 -14.00 8.51
N SER A 14 -1.84 -13.89 7.53
CA SER A 14 -1.20 -12.62 7.19
C SER A 14 -1.08 -12.57 5.68
N SER A 15 -2.14 -12.15 5.01
CA SER A 15 -2.03 -11.80 3.60
C SER A 15 -0.93 -10.74 3.46
N ARG A 16 -0.18 -10.73 2.35
CA ARG A 16 0.76 -9.61 2.10
C ARG A 16 0.05 -8.25 2.15
N MET A 17 -1.25 -8.27 1.85
CA MET A 17 -2.16 -7.13 2.07
C MET A 17 -2.28 -6.75 3.55
N ASP A 18 -2.45 -7.71 4.47
CA ASP A 18 -2.52 -7.43 5.91
C ASP A 18 -1.20 -6.86 6.44
N ALA A 19 -0.06 -7.33 5.91
CA ALA A 19 1.25 -6.78 6.24
C ALA A 19 1.42 -5.33 5.76
N ALA A 20 0.95 -5.03 4.54
CA ALA A 20 0.93 -3.66 4.02
C ALA A 20 -0.01 -2.76 4.82
N LEU A 21 -1.18 -3.27 5.22
CA LEU A 21 -2.13 -2.55 6.07
C LEU A 21 -1.55 -2.24 7.44
N ASP A 22 -0.88 -3.20 8.09
CA ASP A 22 -0.25 -3.00 9.40
C ASP A 22 0.86 -1.93 9.32
N ALA A 23 1.73 -2.03 8.30
CA ALA A 23 2.77 -1.04 8.05
C ALA A 23 2.19 0.37 7.81
N MET A 24 1.17 0.49 6.96
CA MET A 24 0.54 1.77 6.66
C MET A 24 -0.29 2.34 7.80
N THR A 25 -0.84 1.47 8.66
CA THR A 25 -1.53 1.89 9.89
C THR A 25 -0.56 2.60 10.85
N GLN A 26 0.71 2.17 10.90
CA GLN A 26 1.74 2.86 11.70
C GLN A 26 2.00 4.30 11.22
N PHE A 27 1.81 4.56 9.93
CA PHE A 27 1.90 5.90 9.35
C PHE A 27 0.58 6.70 9.43
N GLY A 28 -0.50 6.08 9.90
CA GLY A 28 -1.81 6.72 10.06
C GLY A 28 -2.66 6.78 8.78
N PHE A 29 -2.34 5.98 7.76
CA PHE A 29 -3.14 5.92 6.54
C PHE A 29 -4.41 5.08 6.71
N GLU A 30 -5.46 5.42 5.97
CA GLU A 30 -6.71 4.66 5.97
C GLU A 30 -6.53 3.34 5.21
N GLY A 31 -6.90 2.22 5.83
CA GLY A 31 -6.70 0.89 5.23
C GLY A 31 -7.35 0.69 3.86
N LYS A 32 -8.49 1.35 3.59
CA LYS A 32 -9.13 1.32 2.26
C LYS A 32 -8.25 1.94 1.18
N LEU A 33 -7.66 3.10 1.46
CA LEU A 33 -6.77 3.81 0.56
C LEU A 33 -5.52 2.97 0.24
N VAL A 34 -4.99 2.32 1.28
CA VAL A 34 -3.85 1.41 1.18
C VAL A 34 -4.20 0.22 0.28
N GLN A 35 -5.33 -0.43 0.52
CA GLN A 35 -5.76 -1.59 -0.25
C GLN A 35 -5.96 -1.27 -1.74
N GLU A 36 -6.60 -0.14 -2.04
CA GLU A 36 -6.81 0.34 -3.41
C GLU A 36 -5.47 0.60 -4.11
N THR A 37 -4.55 1.29 -3.44
CA THR A 37 -3.25 1.62 -4.01
C THR A 37 -2.38 0.38 -4.20
N VAL A 38 -2.40 -0.58 -3.26
CA VAL A 38 -1.70 -1.87 -3.43
C VAL A 38 -2.26 -2.63 -4.62
N ASN A 39 -3.59 -2.68 -4.81
CA ASN A 39 -4.19 -3.36 -5.95
C ASN A 39 -3.78 -2.74 -7.29
N GLU A 40 -3.73 -1.41 -7.40
CA GLU A 40 -3.24 -0.73 -8.60
C GLU A 40 -1.76 -1.03 -8.87
N LEU A 41 -0.92 -1.02 -7.83
CA LEU A 41 0.48 -1.36 -7.97
C LEU A 41 0.67 -2.82 -8.40
N LEU A 42 -0.16 -3.74 -7.88
CA LEU A 42 -0.15 -5.12 -8.33
C LEU A 42 -0.60 -5.28 -9.77
N ASP A 43 -1.51 -4.43 -10.26
CA ASP A 43 -1.92 -4.42 -11.67
C ASP A 43 -0.76 -3.96 -12.59
N VAL A 44 -0.06 -2.88 -12.20
CA VAL A 44 1.10 -2.35 -12.93
C VAL A 44 2.28 -3.32 -12.96
N TYR A 45 2.53 -4.02 -11.85
CA TYR A 45 3.66 -4.93 -11.70
C TYR A 45 3.30 -6.41 -11.82
N GLU A 46 2.14 -6.75 -12.41
CA GLU A 46 1.66 -8.13 -12.62
C GLU A 46 1.73 -9.03 -11.36
N GLY A 47 1.44 -8.46 -10.20
CA GLY A 47 1.45 -9.17 -8.93
C GLY A 47 2.83 -9.30 -8.27
N ALA A 48 3.84 -8.54 -8.70
CA ALA A 48 5.18 -8.56 -8.12
C ALA A 48 5.26 -7.83 -6.76
N TRP A 49 4.81 -8.52 -5.71
CA TRP A 49 4.93 -8.09 -4.31
C TRP A 49 6.35 -7.72 -3.85
N PRO A 50 7.44 -8.42 -4.23
CA PRO A 50 8.78 -8.10 -3.74
C PRO A 50 9.22 -6.68 -4.09
N PHE A 51 8.69 -6.11 -5.17
CA PHE A 51 8.99 -4.74 -5.58
C PHE A 51 8.26 -3.70 -4.73
N ILE A 52 7.05 -4.04 -4.28
CA ILE A 52 6.23 -3.18 -3.39
C ILE A 52 6.78 -3.25 -1.95
N GLU A 53 7.24 -4.42 -1.52
CA GLU A 53 7.87 -4.62 -0.21
C GLU A 53 9.30 -4.02 -0.15
N ASP A 54 9.93 -3.78 -1.31
CA ASP A 54 11.26 -3.20 -1.38
C ASP A 54 11.27 -1.77 -0.83
N GLY A 55 12.32 -1.43 -0.08
CA GLY A 55 12.43 -0.12 0.57
C GLY A 55 11.31 0.19 1.59
N SER A 56 10.80 -0.82 2.31
CA SER A 56 9.81 -0.63 3.39
C SER A 56 8.50 0.02 2.92
N TYR A 57 7.98 -0.41 1.76
CA TYR A 57 6.76 0.15 1.17
C TYR A 57 6.87 1.63 0.76
N ASN A 58 8.08 2.16 0.53
CA ASN A 58 8.28 3.53 0.06
C ASN A 58 7.45 3.83 -1.19
N LEU A 59 7.43 2.92 -2.16
CA LEU A 59 6.65 3.09 -3.40
C LEU A 59 5.15 3.23 -3.12
N LEU A 60 4.63 2.48 -2.15
CA LEU A 60 3.24 2.58 -1.73
C LEU A 60 2.95 3.95 -1.08
N ILE A 61 3.86 4.43 -0.22
CA ILE A 61 3.74 5.76 0.41
C ILE A 61 3.79 6.86 -0.64
N GLU A 62 4.77 6.84 -1.55
CA GLU A 62 4.90 7.81 -2.64
C GLU A 62 3.64 7.88 -3.50
N THR A 63 3.07 6.72 -3.85
CA THR A 63 1.84 6.64 -4.65
C THR A 63 0.63 7.21 -3.90
N ILE A 64 0.52 6.94 -2.59
CA ILE A 64 -0.55 7.51 -1.75
C ILE A 64 -0.41 9.03 -1.67
N LEU A 65 0.81 9.55 -1.46
CA LEU A 65 1.08 10.98 -1.39
C LEU A 65 0.79 11.68 -2.72
N ALA A 66 1.20 11.12 -3.84
CA ALA A 66 0.91 11.66 -5.18
C ALA A 66 -0.60 11.77 -5.43
N LYS A 67 -1.37 10.71 -5.10
CA LYS A 67 -2.83 10.73 -5.19
C LYS A 67 -3.49 11.78 -4.30
N GLN A 68 -2.92 12.04 -3.11
CA GLN A 68 -3.41 13.08 -2.23
C GLN A 68 -3.09 14.47 -2.80
N GLU A 69 -1.87 14.70 -3.25
CA GLU A 69 -1.42 15.95 -3.87
C GLU A 69 -2.28 16.32 -5.09
N ASP A 70 -2.56 15.36 -5.97
CA ASP A 70 -3.45 15.56 -7.13
C ASP A 70 -4.86 16.00 -6.73
N LYS A 71 -5.41 15.44 -5.63
CA LYS A 71 -6.72 15.87 -5.10
C LYS A 71 -6.68 17.31 -4.58
N TYR A 72 -5.61 17.71 -3.90
CA TYR A 72 -5.47 19.07 -3.38
C TYR A 72 -5.27 20.10 -4.51
N LEU A 73 -4.50 19.77 -5.55
CA LEU A 73 -4.31 20.66 -6.69
C LEU A 73 -5.61 20.83 -7.48
N ASN A 74 -6.35 19.75 -7.71
CA ASN A 74 -7.59 19.82 -8.50
C ASN A 74 -8.72 20.54 -7.75
N THR A 75 -8.86 20.32 -6.44
CA THR A 75 -9.86 21.05 -5.62
C THR A 75 -9.53 22.54 -5.51
N ASN A 76 -8.27 22.92 -5.32
CA ASN A 76 -7.87 24.33 -5.26
C ASN A 76 -8.04 25.04 -6.61
N ILE A 77 -7.70 24.41 -7.74
CA ILE A 77 -7.94 25.01 -9.06
C ILE A 77 -9.42 25.27 -9.28
N VAL A 78 -10.30 24.31 -8.94
CA VAL A 78 -11.75 24.48 -9.05
C VAL A 78 -12.23 25.64 -8.16
N LEU A 79 -11.79 25.70 -6.90
CA LEU A 79 -12.19 26.79 -5.98
C LEU A 79 -11.71 28.17 -6.45
N ILE A 80 -10.47 28.30 -6.96
CA ILE A 80 -9.93 29.57 -7.47
C ILE A 80 -10.66 30.00 -8.77
N SER A 81 -11.14 29.04 -9.56
CA SER A 81 -11.88 29.31 -10.81
C SER A 81 -13.34 29.74 -10.59
N PHE A 82 -13.93 29.45 -9.42
CA PHE A 82 -15.28 29.87 -9.05
C PHE A 82 -15.32 31.21 -8.29
N THR A 83 -14.16 31.77 -7.93
CA THR A 83 -14.03 33.11 -7.33
C THR A 83 -13.60 34.13 -8.38
N ASN A 84 -14.45 34.42 -9.36
CA ASN A 84 -14.37 35.65 -10.16
C ASN A 84 -15.77 36.06 -10.62
#